data_AF-A0A3N4K2A8-F1
#
_entry.id   AF-A0A3N4K2A8-F1
#
_cell.length_a   1.000
_cell.length_b   1.000
_cell.length_c   1.000
_cell.angle_alpha   90.00
_cell.angle_beta   90.00
_cell.angle_gamma   90.00
#
_symmetry.space_group_name_H-M   'P 1'
#
loop_
_entity.id
_entity.type
_entity.pdbx_description
1 polymer ?
#
loop_
_entity_poly.entity_id
_entity_poly.type
_entity_poly.pdbx_seq_one_letter_code
_entity_poly.pdbx_strand_id
1 'polypeptide(L)'
;MPIDHSLGRNVHFYDASKPGITLGGLIQSGSVTEANFLDMIGILLATETPLRVQEKTSGHVVATTNNPLQPGEYDVYCDMHIFPLEKESLWIHLGYSRWITDMEDAVGISKINSLQNRFLLRSDIHQLFDQYLISVNPDDNYKIVVFDDDYLGLDGWILDPVCCDPANPHRVSDQLLRWHFRQSILANMRGVGEPTIEHDFPSGTDTMTEIREGPYAQERLEMEFASRLRAVG
;
A
#
# COMPACT_ATOMS: atom_id res chain seq x y z
N MET A 1 26.80 28.26 -6.57
CA MET A 1 26.37 27.14 -7.43
C MET A 1 26.15 25.94 -6.52
N PRO A 2 24.99 25.25 -6.57
CA PRO A 2 24.86 23.95 -5.92
C PRO A 2 25.89 23.00 -6.51
N ILE A 3 26.54 22.19 -5.66
CA ILE A 3 27.44 21.14 -6.13
C ILE A 3 26.56 20.02 -6.67
N ASP A 4 26.76 19.65 -7.94
CA ASP A 4 26.10 18.51 -8.54
C ASP A 4 26.71 17.22 -7.98
N HIS A 5 26.02 16.59 -7.03
CA HIS A 5 26.42 15.34 -6.39
C HIS A 5 26.05 14.09 -7.21
N SER A 6 25.57 14.24 -8.46
CA SER A 6 25.20 13.12 -9.32
C SER A 6 26.39 12.53 -10.10
N LEU A 7 27.42 13.33 -10.37
CA LEU A 7 28.63 12.91 -11.08
C LEU A 7 29.42 11.85 -10.30
N GLY A 8 29.55 10.66 -10.89
CA GLY A 8 30.37 9.55 -10.37
C GLY A 8 29.62 8.45 -9.61
N ARG A 9 28.29 8.57 -9.44
CA ARG A 9 27.45 7.48 -8.91
C ARG A 9 27.53 6.26 -9.82
N ASN A 10 27.62 5.09 -9.19
CA ASN A 10 27.67 3.80 -9.88
C ASN A 10 26.55 2.87 -9.42
N VAL A 11 25.73 3.31 -8.47
CA VAL A 11 24.47 2.69 -8.08
C VAL A 11 23.38 3.73 -8.31
N HIS A 12 22.40 3.37 -9.11
CA HIS A 12 21.21 4.18 -9.36
C HIS A 12 19.99 3.37 -9.00
N PHE A 13 19.04 4.00 -8.33
CA PHE A 13 17.76 3.36 -8.05
C PHE A 13 16.63 4.22 -8.59
N TYR A 14 15.62 3.52 -9.06
CA TYR A 14 14.52 4.04 -9.83
C TYR A 14 13.23 3.63 -9.18
N ASP A 15 12.25 4.44 -9.49
CA ASP A 15 10.89 4.03 -9.33
C ASP A 15 10.55 3.06 -10.46
N ALA A 16 10.16 1.84 -10.12
CA ALA A 16 9.85 0.77 -11.07
C ALA A 16 8.84 1.21 -12.16
N SER A 17 8.01 2.21 -11.87
CA SER A 17 6.97 2.71 -12.78
C SER A 17 7.41 3.80 -13.77
N LYS A 18 8.55 4.47 -13.52
CA LYS A 18 9.06 5.58 -14.32
C LYS A 18 10.45 5.19 -14.81
N PRO A 19 10.55 4.18 -15.70
CA PRO A 19 11.84 3.79 -16.26
C PRO A 19 12.51 5.02 -16.90
N GLY A 20 13.63 5.45 -16.31
CA GLY A 20 14.39 6.63 -16.75
C GLY A 20 14.33 7.84 -15.80
N ILE A 21 13.46 7.85 -14.78
CA ILE A 21 13.50 8.86 -13.71
C ILE A 21 14.19 8.28 -12.49
N THR A 22 15.42 8.73 -12.27
CA THR A 22 16.25 8.32 -11.14
C THR A 22 15.68 8.88 -9.83
N LEU A 23 15.25 8.01 -8.90
CA LEU A 23 14.89 8.41 -7.53
C LEU A 23 16.11 8.88 -6.76
N GLY A 24 17.25 8.23 -7.01
CA GLY A 24 18.52 8.61 -6.43
C GLY A 24 19.64 7.67 -6.82
N GLY A 25 20.76 7.82 -6.14
CA GLY A 25 21.89 6.95 -6.33
C GLY A 25 23.01 7.30 -5.37
N LEU A 26 23.97 6.39 -5.26
CA LEU A 26 25.15 6.57 -4.43
C LEU A 26 26.41 6.16 -5.19
N ILE A 27 27.55 6.64 -4.67
CA ILE A 27 28.86 6.12 -5.04
C ILE A 27 29.17 4.99 -4.07
N GLN A 28 29.29 3.79 -4.59
CA GLN A 28 29.60 2.59 -3.84
C GLN A 28 31.00 2.10 -4.21
N SER A 29 31.90 2.06 -3.24
CA SER A 29 33.30 1.62 -3.39
C SER A 29 33.55 0.21 -2.81
N GLY A 30 32.47 -0.54 -2.53
CA GLY A 30 32.50 -1.91 -2.03
C GLY A 30 32.23 -2.06 -0.53
N SER A 31 32.03 -0.96 0.20
CA SER A 31 31.76 -0.99 1.65
C SER A 31 30.28 -1.03 1.99
N VAL A 32 29.39 -0.56 1.12
CA VAL A 32 27.94 -0.60 1.36
C VAL A 32 27.45 -2.03 1.14
N THR A 33 26.90 -2.64 2.18
CA THR A 33 26.28 -3.96 2.02
C THR A 33 24.86 -3.83 1.46
N GLU A 34 24.29 -4.92 0.97
CA GLU A 34 22.87 -4.98 0.61
C GLU A 34 21.97 -4.55 1.79
N ALA A 35 22.29 -4.99 3.02
CA ALA A 35 21.57 -4.54 4.22
C ALA A 35 21.68 -3.02 4.43
N ASN A 36 22.88 -2.44 4.32
CA ASN A 36 23.04 -0.99 4.45
C ASN A 36 22.26 -0.22 3.38
N PHE A 37 22.20 -0.77 2.16
CA PHE A 37 21.46 -0.13 1.08
C PHE A 37 19.95 -0.12 1.36
N LEU A 38 19.38 -1.22 1.84
CA LEU A 38 17.97 -1.28 2.23
C LEU A 38 17.66 -0.27 3.35
N ASP A 39 18.52 -0.16 4.38
CA ASP A 39 18.37 0.85 5.44
C ASP A 39 18.40 2.29 4.88
N MET A 40 19.32 2.57 3.96
CA MET A 40 19.42 3.89 3.31
C MET A 40 18.18 4.23 2.48
N ILE A 41 17.64 3.27 1.73
CA ILE A 41 16.40 3.47 0.96
C ILE A 41 15.22 3.72 1.91
N GLY A 42 15.12 2.98 3.02
CA GLY A 42 14.08 3.21 4.04
C GLY A 42 14.11 4.63 4.59
N ILE A 43 15.30 5.16 4.90
CA ILE A 43 15.47 6.55 5.35
C ILE A 43 15.07 7.55 4.25
N LEU A 44 15.51 7.33 3.01
CA LEU A 44 15.29 8.25 1.89
C LEU A 44 13.82 8.33 1.48
N LEU A 45 13.13 7.19 1.48
CA LEU A 45 11.72 7.12 1.09
C LEU A 45 10.77 7.32 2.26
N ALA A 46 11.29 7.44 3.49
CA ALA A 46 10.52 7.62 4.73
C ALA A 46 9.36 6.61 4.87
N THR A 47 9.57 5.38 4.41
CA THR A 47 8.56 4.32 4.43
C THR A 47 8.86 3.33 5.54
N GLU A 48 7.84 3.03 6.33
CA GLU A 48 7.86 1.97 7.33
C GLU A 48 7.56 0.58 6.72
N THR A 49 7.18 0.53 5.44
CA THR A 49 6.82 -0.72 4.76
C THR A 49 8.03 -1.48 4.21
N PRO A 50 7.93 -2.83 4.08
CA PRO A 50 8.98 -3.61 3.47
C PRO A 50 9.20 -3.18 2.02
N LEU A 51 10.40 -2.69 1.74
CA LEU A 51 10.82 -2.37 0.38
C LEU A 51 11.39 -3.62 -0.28
N ARG A 52 10.92 -3.92 -1.49
CA ARG A 52 11.61 -4.85 -2.38
C ARG A 52 12.45 -4.04 -3.35
N VAL A 53 13.75 -4.32 -3.37
CA VAL A 53 14.69 -3.69 -4.31
C VAL A 53 15.27 -4.76 -5.22
N GLN A 54 15.26 -4.52 -6.52
CA GLN A 54 15.67 -5.50 -7.52
C GLN A 54 16.60 -4.88 -8.56
N GLU A 55 17.73 -5.52 -8.84
CA GLU A 55 18.65 -5.08 -9.89
C GLU A 55 18.04 -5.39 -11.28
N LYS A 56 18.03 -4.40 -12.17
CA LYS A 56 17.29 -4.47 -13.44
C LYS A 56 17.83 -5.52 -14.41
N THR A 57 19.15 -5.72 -14.46
CA THR A 57 19.78 -6.53 -15.50
C THR A 57 19.72 -8.02 -15.18
N SER A 58 20.06 -8.39 -13.95
CA SER A 58 20.13 -9.75 -13.44
C SER A 58 18.82 -10.20 -12.79
N GLY A 59 17.95 -9.26 -12.43
CA GLY A 59 16.77 -9.54 -11.63
C GLY A 59 17.09 -9.90 -10.18
N HIS A 60 18.32 -9.72 -9.72
CA HIS A 60 18.75 -10.02 -8.35
C HIS A 60 17.95 -9.20 -7.34
N VAL A 61 17.26 -9.88 -6.43
CA VAL A 61 16.53 -9.23 -5.34
C VAL A 61 17.49 -8.97 -4.19
N VAL A 62 17.67 -7.69 -3.85
CA VAL A 62 18.52 -7.25 -2.75
C VAL A 62 17.92 -7.77 -1.44
N ALA A 63 18.73 -8.44 -0.63
CA ALA A 63 18.31 -9.02 0.64
C ALA A 63 19.10 -8.41 1.81
N THR A 64 18.62 -8.59 3.04
CA THR A 64 19.31 -8.12 4.25
C THR A 64 20.55 -8.99 4.52
N THR A 65 21.62 -8.78 3.74
CA THR A 65 22.87 -9.54 3.82
C THR A 65 24.08 -8.61 3.93
N ASN A 66 25.20 -9.18 4.39
CA ASN A 66 26.49 -8.48 4.42
C ASN A 66 27.23 -8.54 3.07
N ASN A 67 26.56 -8.99 2.00
CA ASN A 67 27.17 -9.01 0.68
C ASN A 67 27.35 -7.57 0.19
N PRO A 68 28.48 -7.24 -0.46
CA PRO A 68 28.65 -5.92 -1.06
C PRO A 68 27.58 -5.67 -2.12
N LEU A 69 26.91 -4.52 -2.04
CA LEU A 69 25.99 -4.08 -3.07
C LEU A 69 26.77 -3.87 -4.37
N GLN A 70 26.27 -4.44 -5.47
CA GLN A 70 26.91 -4.32 -6.79
C GLN A 70 26.58 -2.97 -7.43
N PRO A 71 27.51 -2.36 -8.18
CA PRO A 71 27.18 -1.26 -9.08
C PRO A 71 26.10 -1.69 -10.08
N GLY A 72 25.13 -0.82 -10.35
CA GLY A 72 24.02 -1.16 -11.24
C GLY A 72 22.80 -0.25 -11.09
N GLU A 73 21.75 -0.62 -11.82
CA GLU A 73 20.44 0.02 -11.77
C GLU A 73 19.46 -0.86 -11.01
N TYR A 74 18.72 -0.27 -10.07
CA TYR A 74 17.80 -0.99 -9.20
C TYR A 74 16.40 -0.39 -9.25
N ASP A 75 15.38 -1.24 -9.31
CA ASP A 75 13.97 -0.83 -9.17
C ASP A 75 13.52 -1.05 -7.73
N VAL A 76 12.84 -0.05 -7.17
CA VAL A 76 12.29 -0.08 -5.82
C VAL A 76 10.78 -0.24 -5.86
N TYR A 77 10.27 -1.18 -5.06
CA TYR A 77 8.86 -1.49 -4.86
C TYR A 77 8.53 -1.45 -3.36
N CYS A 78 7.36 -0.94 -2.98
CA CYS A 78 6.87 -0.97 -1.60
C CYS A 78 5.85 -2.10 -1.43
N ASP A 79 5.99 -2.90 -0.38
CA ASP A 79 5.01 -3.91 0.02
C ASP A 79 3.87 -3.25 0.79
N MET A 80 2.74 -3.04 0.11
CA MET A 80 1.57 -2.38 0.67
C MET A 80 0.58 -3.41 1.20
N HIS A 81 0.04 -3.18 2.40
CA HIS A 81 -1.11 -3.93 2.90
C HIS A 81 -2.42 -3.28 2.49
N ILE A 82 -3.30 -4.01 1.80
CA ILE A 82 -4.61 -3.50 1.38
C ILE A 82 -5.44 -3.08 2.59
N PHE A 83 -5.46 -3.93 3.61
CA PHE A 83 -5.98 -3.59 4.92
C PHE A 83 -4.82 -3.21 5.86
N PRO A 84 -4.86 -2.02 6.47
CA PRO A 84 -3.76 -1.48 7.26
C PRO A 84 -3.45 -2.32 8.51
N LEU A 85 -2.15 -2.56 8.77
CA LEU A 85 -1.67 -3.38 9.88
C LEU A 85 -1.99 -2.76 11.25
N GLU A 86 -1.96 -1.44 11.35
CA GLU A 86 -2.19 -0.68 12.58
C GLU A 86 -3.63 -0.89 13.11
N LYS A 87 -4.51 -1.45 12.27
CA LYS A 87 -5.92 -1.69 12.56
C LYS A 87 -6.22 -3.18 12.81
N GLU A 88 -5.22 -3.97 13.21
CA GLU A 88 -5.36 -5.40 13.50
C GLU A 88 -6.49 -5.75 14.48
N SER A 89 -6.72 -4.92 15.50
CA SER A 89 -7.82 -5.14 16.45
C SER A 89 -9.19 -5.18 15.75
N LEU A 90 -9.39 -4.38 14.71
CA LEU A 90 -10.64 -4.33 13.93
C LEU A 90 -10.70 -5.45 12.92
N TRP A 91 -9.57 -5.77 12.28
CA TRP A 91 -9.44 -6.95 11.44
C TRP A 91 -9.94 -8.20 12.17
N ILE A 92 -9.52 -8.37 13.43
CA ILE A 92 -9.95 -9.47 14.31
C ILE A 92 -11.43 -9.32 14.67
N HIS A 93 -11.85 -8.14 15.15
CA HIS A 93 -13.22 -7.89 15.62
C HIS A 93 -14.28 -8.12 14.52
N LEU A 94 -14.00 -7.66 13.31
CA LEU A 94 -14.85 -7.79 12.13
C LEU A 94 -14.62 -9.12 11.39
N GLY A 95 -13.69 -9.95 11.86
CA GLY A 95 -13.40 -11.28 11.32
C GLY A 95 -12.94 -11.27 9.87
N TYR A 96 -12.18 -10.27 9.42
CA TYR A 96 -11.71 -10.17 8.04
C TYR A 96 -10.70 -11.25 7.65
N SER A 97 -10.14 -11.96 8.62
CA SER A 97 -9.36 -13.19 8.42
C SER A 97 -10.11 -14.26 7.62
N ARG A 98 -11.45 -14.21 7.55
CA ARG A 98 -12.29 -15.08 6.71
C ARG A 98 -12.03 -14.93 5.21
N TRP A 99 -11.44 -13.83 4.77
CA TRP A 99 -11.12 -13.53 3.37
C TRP A 99 -9.72 -14.02 2.95
N ILE A 100 -9.00 -14.67 3.88
CA ILE A 100 -7.66 -15.22 3.68
C ILE A 100 -7.72 -16.75 3.59
N THR A 101 -7.16 -17.27 2.52
CA THR A 101 -7.12 -18.70 2.12
C THR A 101 -5.71 -19.29 2.11
N ASP A 102 -4.66 -18.48 1.99
CA ASP A 102 -3.27 -18.96 1.93
C ASP A 102 -2.65 -19.30 3.30
N MET A 103 -3.44 -19.15 4.38
CA MET A 103 -3.05 -19.40 5.77
C MET A 103 -4.07 -20.30 6.48
N GLU A 104 -4.63 -21.30 5.81
CA GLU A 104 -5.66 -22.19 6.39
C GLU A 104 -5.17 -22.97 7.62
N ASP A 105 -3.89 -23.36 7.66
CA ASP A 105 -3.31 -24.10 8.80
C ASP A 105 -3.03 -23.21 10.03
N ALA A 106 -3.20 -21.89 9.91
CA ALA A 106 -2.85 -20.90 10.91
C ALA A 106 -4.01 -20.60 11.88
N VAL A 107 -4.56 -21.63 12.54
CA VAL A 107 -5.68 -21.48 13.47
C VAL A 107 -5.30 -20.60 14.66
N GLY A 108 -6.07 -19.53 14.90
CA GLY A 108 -5.82 -18.58 15.97
C GLY A 108 -4.79 -17.48 15.64
N ILE A 109 -4.22 -17.50 14.42
CA ILE A 109 -3.39 -16.40 13.91
C ILE A 109 -4.31 -15.38 13.25
N SER A 110 -3.99 -14.10 13.40
CA SER A 110 -4.73 -12.97 12.82
C SER A 110 -4.92 -13.10 11.30
N LYS A 111 -3.93 -13.65 10.58
CA LYS A 111 -3.86 -13.71 9.10
C LYS A 111 -3.71 -12.35 8.40
N ILE A 112 -3.58 -11.25 9.15
CA ILE A 112 -3.42 -9.90 8.58
C ILE A 112 -2.13 -9.74 7.74
N ASN A 113 -1.08 -10.50 8.07
CA ASN A 113 0.20 -10.52 7.33
C ASN A 113 0.19 -11.50 6.12
N SER A 114 -0.98 -11.97 5.69
CA SER A 114 -1.13 -12.84 4.52
C SER A 114 -0.62 -12.19 3.25
N LEU A 115 -0.07 -12.99 2.32
CA LEU A 115 0.29 -12.51 0.98
C LEU A 115 -0.94 -12.02 0.21
N GLN A 116 -2.14 -12.51 0.53
CA GLN A 116 -3.38 -12.08 -0.10
C GLN A 116 -3.88 -10.71 0.42
N ASN A 117 -3.32 -10.19 1.52
CA ASN A 117 -3.56 -8.83 2.01
C ASN A 117 -2.53 -7.82 1.51
N ARG A 118 -1.64 -8.21 0.59
CA ARG A 118 -0.58 -7.30 0.14
C ARG A 118 -0.27 -7.43 -1.34
N PHE A 119 0.23 -6.34 -1.90
CA PHE A 119 0.83 -6.34 -3.22
C PHE A 119 1.81 -5.19 -3.36
N LEU A 120 2.71 -5.33 -4.33
CA LEU A 120 3.77 -4.37 -4.54
C LEU A 120 3.23 -3.15 -5.29
N LEU A 121 3.44 -1.98 -4.71
CA LEU A 121 3.12 -0.69 -5.30
C LEU A 121 4.36 0.20 -5.34
N ARG A 122 4.33 1.16 -6.25
CA ARG A 122 5.22 2.31 -6.25
C ARG A 122 4.99 3.17 -5.01
N SER A 123 6.03 3.80 -4.46
CA SER A 123 5.89 4.68 -3.28
C SER A 123 4.92 5.84 -3.48
N ASP A 124 4.94 6.51 -4.64
CA ASP A 124 3.99 7.60 -4.91
C ASP A 124 2.53 7.09 -5.10
N ILE A 125 2.32 5.84 -5.57
CA ILE A 125 0.99 5.23 -5.69
C ILE A 125 0.53 4.69 -4.35
N HIS A 126 1.46 4.18 -3.54
CA HIS A 126 1.20 3.70 -2.18
C HIS A 126 0.55 4.80 -1.35
N GLN A 127 1.10 6.01 -1.39
CA GLN A 127 0.52 7.16 -0.68
C GLN A 127 -0.89 7.51 -1.17
N LEU A 128 -1.13 7.47 -2.49
CA LEU A 128 -2.47 7.69 -3.05
C LEU A 128 -3.44 6.56 -2.64
N PHE A 129 -2.94 5.32 -2.55
CA PHE A 129 -3.74 4.15 -2.19
C PHE A 129 -4.15 4.23 -0.71
N ASP A 130 -3.22 4.53 0.20
CA ASP A 130 -3.49 4.78 1.63
C ASP A 130 -4.54 5.87 1.87
N GLN A 131 -4.50 6.93 1.07
CA GLN A 131 -5.44 8.05 1.14
C GLN A 131 -6.76 7.78 0.41
N TYR A 132 -6.92 6.58 -0.14
CA TYR A 132 -8.07 6.15 -0.92
C TYR A 132 -8.31 6.94 -2.21
N LEU A 133 -7.31 7.67 -2.72
CA LEU A 133 -7.39 8.48 -3.95
C LEU A 133 -7.24 7.62 -5.22
N ILE A 134 -6.71 6.40 -5.09
CA ILE A 134 -6.64 5.40 -6.16
C ILE A 134 -7.10 4.05 -5.60
N SER A 135 -7.73 3.24 -6.44
CA SER A 135 -8.23 1.94 -6.03
C SER A 135 -8.34 0.96 -7.20
N VAL A 136 -8.53 -0.32 -6.91
CA VAL A 136 -8.73 -1.37 -7.92
C VAL A 136 -10.12 -1.96 -7.75
N ASN A 137 -10.89 -1.99 -8.83
CA ASN A 137 -12.21 -2.63 -8.83
C ASN A 137 -12.11 -4.08 -9.33
N PRO A 138 -12.13 -5.09 -8.43
CA PRO A 138 -12.05 -6.48 -8.84
C PRO A 138 -13.30 -6.96 -9.60
N ASP A 139 -14.42 -6.24 -9.51
CA ASP A 139 -15.68 -6.58 -10.21
C ASP A 139 -15.73 -6.02 -11.65
N ASP A 140 -14.79 -5.16 -12.02
CA ASP A 140 -14.67 -4.56 -13.36
C ASP A 140 -13.30 -4.90 -13.96
N ASN A 141 -13.03 -6.20 -14.09
CA ASN A 141 -11.78 -6.73 -14.66
C ASN A 141 -10.51 -6.17 -14.00
N TYR A 142 -10.53 -5.92 -12.68
CA TYR A 142 -9.41 -5.33 -11.93
C TYR A 142 -8.98 -3.95 -12.47
N LYS A 143 -9.93 -3.17 -12.97
CA LYS A 143 -9.69 -1.81 -13.44
C LYS A 143 -9.28 -0.89 -12.29
N ILE A 144 -8.21 -0.13 -12.53
CA ILE A 144 -7.75 0.94 -11.66
C ILE A 144 -8.69 2.14 -11.85
N VAL A 145 -9.12 2.69 -10.72
CA VAL A 145 -10.00 3.88 -10.65
C VAL A 145 -9.27 4.95 -9.85
N VAL A 146 -9.11 6.13 -10.45
CA VAL A 146 -8.52 7.30 -9.81
C VAL A 146 -9.65 8.26 -9.40
N PHE A 147 -9.66 8.67 -8.14
CA PHE A 147 -10.68 9.54 -7.53
C PHE A 147 -10.22 11.01 -7.39
N ASP A 148 -8.96 11.30 -7.74
CA ASP A 148 -8.35 12.62 -7.77
C ASP A 148 -7.89 12.97 -9.21
N ASP A 149 -7.18 14.07 -9.38
CA ASP A 149 -6.51 14.42 -10.63
C ASP A 149 -5.57 13.29 -11.09
N ASP A 150 -5.85 12.70 -12.27
CA ASP A 150 -5.05 11.61 -12.84
C ASP A 150 -3.74 12.09 -13.49
N TYR A 151 -2.85 12.68 -12.69
CA TYR A 151 -1.54 13.17 -13.14
C TYR A 151 -0.62 12.05 -13.66
N LEU A 152 -0.93 10.81 -13.31
CA LEU A 152 -0.11 9.64 -13.64
C LEU A 152 -0.67 8.86 -14.84
N GLY A 153 -1.88 9.18 -15.31
CA GLY A 153 -2.54 8.52 -16.43
C GLY A 153 -2.92 7.07 -16.15
N LEU A 154 -3.24 6.75 -14.90
CA LEU A 154 -3.50 5.39 -14.41
C LEU A 154 -4.97 4.99 -14.50
N ASP A 155 -5.90 5.95 -14.63
CA ASP A 155 -7.32 5.63 -14.67
C ASP A 155 -7.65 4.72 -15.86
N GLY A 156 -8.43 3.67 -15.59
CA GLY A 156 -8.81 2.69 -16.61
C GLY A 156 -7.76 1.63 -16.93
N TRP A 157 -6.55 1.70 -16.36
CA TRP A 157 -5.56 0.63 -16.50
C TRP A 157 -6.02 -0.64 -15.77
N ILE A 158 -5.47 -1.79 -16.15
CA ILE A 158 -5.77 -3.07 -15.51
C ILE A 158 -4.63 -3.44 -14.57
N LEU A 159 -4.95 -3.87 -13.35
CA LEU A 159 -3.95 -4.39 -12.40
C LEU A 159 -3.18 -5.56 -13.04
N ASP A 160 -1.89 -5.64 -12.74
CA ASP A 160 -1.02 -6.68 -13.32
C ASP A 160 -1.61 -8.09 -13.08
N PRO A 161 -1.78 -8.93 -14.12
CA PRO A 161 -2.33 -10.27 -13.98
C PRO A 161 -1.62 -11.16 -12.95
N VAL A 162 -0.33 -10.93 -12.66
CA VAL A 162 0.41 -11.65 -11.60
C VAL A 162 -0.28 -11.51 -10.24
N CYS A 163 -0.91 -10.36 -9.96
CA CYS A 163 -1.62 -10.11 -8.72
C CYS A 163 -2.94 -10.89 -8.62
N CYS A 164 -3.51 -11.31 -9.75
CA CYS A 164 -4.88 -11.81 -9.84
C CYS A 164 -4.99 -13.21 -10.46
N ASP A 165 -3.86 -13.86 -10.76
CA ASP A 165 -3.83 -15.19 -11.37
C ASP A 165 -4.58 -16.22 -10.50
N PRO A 166 -5.69 -16.81 -10.98
CA PRO A 166 -6.46 -17.80 -10.24
C PRO A 166 -5.67 -19.07 -9.89
N ALA A 167 -4.59 -19.37 -10.64
CA ALA A 167 -3.72 -20.51 -10.35
C ALA A 167 -2.72 -20.22 -9.22
N ASN A 168 -2.52 -18.94 -8.85
CA ASN A 168 -1.66 -18.55 -7.75
C ASN A 168 -2.46 -18.53 -6.42
N PRO A 169 -2.19 -19.44 -5.46
CA PRO A 169 -2.86 -19.43 -4.17
C PRO A 169 -2.57 -18.17 -3.34
N HIS A 170 -1.50 -17.44 -3.66
CA HIS A 170 -1.10 -16.20 -3.01
C HIS A 170 -1.58 -14.95 -3.75
N ARG A 171 -2.44 -15.09 -4.76
CA ARG A 171 -3.06 -13.95 -5.45
C ARG A 171 -3.75 -13.04 -4.44
N VAL A 172 -3.81 -11.75 -4.76
CA VAL A 172 -4.47 -10.73 -3.95
C VAL A 172 -5.94 -11.10 -3.72
N SER A 173 -6.42 -10.91 -2.50
CA SER A 173 -7.82 -11.21 -2.15
C SER A 173 -8.78 -10.22 -2.83
N ASP A 174 -9.66 -10.73 -3.69
CA ASP A 174 -10.71 -9.91 -4.32
C ASP A 174 -11.62 -9.24 -3.28
N GLN A 175 -11.80 -9.86 -2.11
CA GLN A 175 -12.62 -9.28 -1.05
C GLN A 175 -11.95 -8.07 -0.41
N LEU A 176 -10.62 -8.11 -0.26
CA LEU A 176 -9.87 -6.97 0.26
C LEU A 176 -9.79 -5.82 -0.75
N LEU A 177 -9.57 -6.12 -2.03
CA LEU A 177 -9.65 -5.09 -3.08
C LEU A 177 -11.05 -4.46 -3.14
N ARG A 178 -12.11 -5.26 -3.04
CA ARG A 178 -13.49 -4.75 -3.02
C ARG A 178 -13.77 -3.91 -1.76
N TRP A 179 -13.25 -4.30 -0.61
CA TRP A 179 -13.33 -3.51 0.62
C TRP A 179 -12.65 -2.16 0.44
N HIS A 180 -11.41 -2.15 -0.07
CA HIS A 180 -10.66 -0.92 -0.33
C HIS A 180 -11.37 -0.02 -1.35
N PHE A 181 -11.89 -0.59 -2.43
CA PHE A 181 -12.69 0.12 -3.44
C PHE A 181 -13.92 0.79 -2.84
N ARG A 182 -14.63 0.12 -1.92
CA ARG A 182 -15.74 0.73 -1.18
C ARG A 182 -15.26 1.90 -0.32
N GLN A 183 -14.13 1.76 0.38
CA GLN A 183 -13.57 2.87 1.16
C GLN A 183 -13.24 4.07 0.28
N SER A 184 -12.64 3.86 -0.90
CA SER A 184 -12.36 4.91 -1.88
C SER A 184 -13.61 5.63 -2.37
N ILE A 185 -14.70 4.91 -2.62
CA ILE A 185 -15.99 5.51 -2.96
C ILE A 185 -16.51 6.37 -1.79
N LEU A 186 -16.54 5.82 -0.58
CA LEU A 186 -17.06 6.50 0.61
C LEU A 186 -16.24 7.74 0.96
N ALA A 187 -14.92 7.68 0.77
CA ALA A 187 -14.00 8.77 1.06
C ALA A 187 -14.16 9.93 0.08
N ASN A 188 -14.32 9.66 -1.22
CA ASN A 188 -14.19 10.68 -2.27
C ASN A 188 -15.51 11.13 -2.91
N MET A 189 -16.55 10.29 -2.92
CA MET A 189 -17.78 10.61 -3.67
C MET A 189 -18.85 11.29 -2.81
N ARG A 190 -18.65 11.40 -1.50
CA ARG A 190 -19.56 12.15 -0.62
C ARG A 190 -19.27 13.65 -0.70
N GLY A 191 -20.30 14.42 -1.03
CA GLY A 191 -20.20 15.88 -1.08
C GLY A 191 -20.07 16.53 0.30
N VAL A 192 -19.58 17.76 0.33
CA VAL A 192 -19.56 18.60 1.55
C VAL A 192 -20.99 18.80 2.03
N GLY A 193 -21.39 18.14 3.12
CA GLY A 193 -22.72 18.27 3.72
C GLY A 193 -23.47 16.96 4.01
N GLU A 194 -22.94 15.79 3.63
CA GLU A 194 -23.37 14.57 4.31
C GLU A 194 -22.73 14.52 5.70
N PRO A 195 -23.47 14.16 6.76
CA PRO A 195 -23.00 14.29 8.13
C PRO A 195 -21.70 13.50 8.31
N THR A 196 -20.60 14.22 8.51
CA THR A 196 -19.48 13.71 9.27
C THR A 196 -20.05 13.46 10.66
N ILE A 197 -20.05 12.18 11.04
CA ILE A 197 -20.63 11.57 12.25
C ILE A 197 -20.49 12.47 13.50
N GLU A 198 -19.43 13.28 13.61
CA GLU A 198 -19.21 14.25 14.70
C GLU A 198 -20.38 15.19 15.07
N HIS A 199 -21.32 15.51 14.18
CA HIS A 199 -22.36 16.51 14.47
C HIS A 199 -23.71 15.95 14.97
N ASP A 200 -23.91 14.63 14.98
CA ASP A 200 -25.18 14.00 15.38
C ASP A 200 -25.14 13.27 16.74
N PHE A 201 -23.97 13.16 17.38
CA PHE A 201 -23.87 12.49 18.69
C PHE A 201 -23.88 13.50 19.83
N PRO A 202 -24.79 13.36 20.82
CA PRO A 202 -24.73 14.19 22.01
C PRO A 202 -23.37 13.99 22.69
N SER A 203 -22.72 15.10 23.05
CA SER A 203 -21.39 15.07 23.67
C SER A 203 -21.40 14.18 24.92
N GLY A 204 -20.67 13.06 24.89
CA GLY A 204 -20.51 12.14 26.02
C GLY A 204 -20.92 10.69 25.77
N THR A 205 -21.36 10.33 24.57
CA THR A 205 -21.78 8.96 24.23
C THR A 205 -20.67 8.17 23.53
N ASP A 206 -20.58 6.86 23.78
CA ASP A 206 -19.63 5.97 23.13
C ASP A 206 -20.00 5.77 21.64
N THR A 207 -19.46 6.65 20.79
CA THR A 207 -19.63 6.67 19.32
C THR A 207 -19.59 5.30 18.64
N MET A 208 -18.79 4.36 19.14
CA MET A 208 -18.66 3.02 18.55
C MET A 208 -19.91 2.15 18.77
N THR A 209 -20.60 2.32 19.90
CA THR A 209 -21.80 1.57 20.25
C THR A 209 -22.99 2.01 19.40
N GLU A 210 -23.15 3.32 19.15
CA GLU A 210 -24.25 3.86 18.33
C GLU A 210 -24.07 3.59 16.83
N ILE A 211 -22.82 3.52 16.34
CA ILE A 211 -22.53 3.06 14.97
C ILE A 211 -23.01 1.62 14.78
N ARG A 212 -22.83 0.77 15.79
CA ARG A 212 -23.16 -0.67 15.73
C ARG A 212 -24.66 -0.96 15.75
N GLU A 213 -25.44 -0.11 16.40
CA GLU A 213 -26.90 -0.28 16.55
C GLU A 213 -27.72 0.45 15.48
N GLY A 214 -27.09 1.26 14.64
CA GLY A 214 -27.74 1.96 13.54
C GLY A 214 -27.92 1.14 12.26
N PRO A 215 -28.85 1.51 11.37
CA PRO A 215 -28.92 0.94 10.03
C PRO A 215 -27.60 1.22 9.27
N TYR A 216 -27.15 0.27 8.46
CA TYR A 216 -25.86 0.35 7.75
C TYR A 216 -24.65 0.46 8.70
N ALA A 217 -24.71 -0.22 9.84
CA ALA A 217 -23.68 -0.19 10.89
C ALA A 217 -22.26 -0.47 10.36
N GLN A 218 -22.14 -1.36 9.38
CA GLN A 218 -20.85 -1.69 8.78
C GLN A 218 -20.34 -0.53 7.92
N GLU A 219 -21.17 0.07 7.07
CA GLU A 219 -20.81 1.20 6.23
C GLU A 219 -20.54 2.47 7.05
N ARG A 220 -21.26 2.66 8.17
CA ARG A 220 -21.05 3.77 9.11
C ARG A 220 -19.77 3.60 9.92
N LEU A 221 -19.42 2.35 10.28
CA LEU A 221 -18.14 2.03 10.88
C LEU A 221 -17.00 2.29 9.90
N GLU A 222 -17.13 1.79 8.67
CA GLU A 222 -16.19 1.99 7.58
C GLU A 222 -15.99 3.49 7.27
N MET A 223 -17.05 4.30 7.37
CA MET A 223 -16.96 5.77 7.23
C MET A 223 -16.18 6.47 8.33
N GLU A 224 -16.49 6.14 9.59
CA GLU A 224 -15.79 6.65 10.76
C GLU A 224 -14.31 6.21 10.72
N PHE A 225 -14.05 5.09 10.07
CA PHE A 225 -12.70 4.65 9.75
C PHE A 225 -12.03 5.54 8.71
N ALA A 226 -12.65 5.72 7.55
CA ALA A 226 -12.10 6.55 6.46
C ALA A 226 -11.90 8.02 6.89
N SER A 227 -12.71 8.56 7.80
CA SER A 227 -12.52 9.89 8.38
C SER A 227 -11.29 9.95 9.31
N ARG A 228 -11.13 8.98 10.21
CA ARG A 228 -9.98 8.90 11.13
C ARG A 228 -8.66 8.54 10.45
N LEU A 229 -8.71 7.77 9.37
CA LEU A 229 -7.53 7.46 8.53
C LEU A 229 -7.01 8.70 7.82
N ARG A 230 -7.89 9.62 7.39
CA ARG A 230 -7.48 10.91 6.80
C ARG A 230 -6.91 11.90 7.82
N ALA A 231 -7.36 11.85 9.07
CA ALA A 231 -6.99 12.83 10.10
C ALA A 231 -5.58 12.64 10.70
N VAL A 232 -4.83 11.60 10.29
CA VAL A 232 -3.49 11.26 10.83
C VAL A 232 -2.36 11.45 9.79
N GLY A 233 -2.66 12.04 8.63
CA GLY A 233 -1.67 12.40 7.60
C GLY A 233 -1.11 13.82 7.74
#